data_AF-A0A3R7WNF0-F1
#
_entry.id   AF-A0A3R7WNF0-F1
#
_cell.length_a   1.000
_cell.length_b   1.000
_cell.length_c   1.000
_cell.angle_alpha   90.00
_cell.angle_beta   90.00
_cell.angle_gamma   90.00
#
_symmetry.space_group_name_H-M   'P 1'
#
loop_
_entity.id
_entity.type
_entity.pdbx_description
1 polymer ?
#
loop_
_entity_poly.entity_id
_entity_poly.type
_entity_poly.pdbx_seq_one_letter_code
_entity_poly.pdbx_strand_id
1 'polypeptide(L)'
;MAMMEHSLPKGFTQDKEAFLHALEHSAAKPPGALVNSYTKDDKEFATYFAVLSEDAAAAAYLDRMQKLSLWFIEVHRCYEILKLRFVDRTNEPEYKAFRLEVKRRLHSLHMEDLDAMGSADRRKGLLATLYEALEADYDRVLGRCGLLARPE
;
A
#
# COMPACT_ATOMS: atom_id res chain seq x y z
N MET A 1 19.20 14.71 1.10
CA MET A 1 18.18 14.64 2.17
C MET A 1 17.10 15.73 2.08
N ALA A 2 17.33 16.86 1.39
CA ALA A 2 16.35 17.95 1.26
C ALA A 2 14.98 17.58 0.66
N MET A 3 14.86 16.48 -0.10
CA MET A 3 13.60 16.12 -0.77
C MET A 3 12.54 15.51 0.16
N MET A 4 12.92 14.95 1.32
CA MET A 4 11.97 14.30 2.23
C MET A 4 11.60 15.14 3.44
N GLU A 5 12.29 16.24 3.69
CA GLU A 5 12.14 17.02 4.93
C GLU A 5 10.71 17.59 5.08
N HIS A 6 10.12 18.06 3.99
CA HIS A 6 8.72 18.50 3.95
C HIS A 6 7.70 17.37 4.12
N SER A 7 8.13 16.13 3.88
CA SER A 7 7.32 14.94 4.00
C SER A 7 7.48 14.23 5.35
N LEU A 8 8.45 14.60 6.19
CA LEU A 8 8.66 13.97 7.50
C LEU A 8 7.80 14.65 8.59
N PRO A 9 7.37 13.91 9.64
CA PRO A 9 6.67 14.51 10.77
C PRO A 9 7.53 15.58 11.45
N LYS A 10 6.90 16.65 11.93
CA LYS A 10 7.61 17.68 12.71
C LYS A 10 8.26 17.06 13.94
N GLY A 11 9.49 17.49 14.24
CA GLY A 11 10.25 17.00 15.40
C GLY A 11 10.87 15.62 15.22
N PHE A 12 11.06 15.15 13.97
CA PHE A 12 11.84 13.94 13.70
C PHE A 12 13.29 14.12 14.16
N THR A 13 13.94 13.03 14.55
CA THR A 13 15.37 13.00 14.88
C THR A 13 16.13 12.20 13.82
N GLN A 14 17.37 12.62 13.55
CA GLN A 14 18.36 11.83 12.81
C GLN A 14 19.46 11.28 13.73
N ASP A 15 19.45 11.69 15.00
CA ASP A 15 20.38 11.24 16.01
C ASP A 15 19.86 9.94 16.65
N LYS A 16 20.71 8.92 16.61
CA LYS A 16 20.38 7.57 17.09
C LYS A 16 20.17 7.54 18.60
N GLU A 17 21.00 8.23 19.37
CA GLU A 17 20.92 8.21 20.83
C GLU A 17 19.67 8.95 21.31
N ALA A 18 19.34 10.09 20.69
CA ALA A 18 18.09 10.80 20.91
C ALA A 18 16.87 9.94 20.55
N PHE A 19 16.96 9.12 19.49
CA PHE A 19 15.89 8.17 19.14
C PHE A 19 15.72 7.09 20.20
N LEU A 20 16.82 6.44 20.64
CA LEU A 20 16.77 5.39 21.65
C LEU A 20 16.22 5.92 22.98
N HIS A 21 16.68 7.09 23.41
CA HIS A 21 16.16 7.75 24.61
C HIS A 21 14.66 8.07 24.48
N ALA A 22 14.20 8.57 23.33
CA ALA A 22 12.78 8.82 23.11
C ALA A 22 11.94 7.53 23.06
N LEU A 23 12.50 6.43 22.54
CA LEU A 23 11.85 5.13 22.44
C LEU A 23 11.58 4.54 23.82
N GLU A 24 12.52 4.66 24.77
CA GLU A 24 12.34 4.20 26.16
C GLU A 24 11.13 4.84 26.86
N HIS A 25 10.79 6.07 26.48
CA HIS A 25 9.69 6.84 27.06
C HIS A 25 8.40 6.77 26.23
N SER A 26 8.37 5.96 25.16
CA SER A 26 7.22 5.88 24.27
C SER A 26 6.12 4.95 24.79
N ALA A 27 4.87 5.26 24.45
CA ALA A 27 3.74 4.40 24.79
C ALA A 27 3.81 3.09 24.00
N ALA A 28 3.71 1.96 24.71
CA ALA A 28 3.78 0.63 24.10
C ALA A 28 2.52 0.22 23.30
N LYS A 29 1.40 0.95 23.45
CA LYS A 29 0.12 0.62 22.82
C LYS A 29 -0.34 1.73 21.89
N PRO A 30 -1.01 1.40 20.76
CA PRO A 30 -1.65 2.39 19.91
C PRO A 30 -2.70 3.20 20.68
N PRO A 31 -2.92 4.47 20.31
CA PRO A 31 -4.03 5.27 20.83
C PRO A 31 -5.39 4.72 20.36
N GLY A 32 -6.45 5.09 21.07
CA GLY A 32 -7.83 4.64 20.80
C GLY A 32 -8.34 3.55 21.74
N ALA A 33 -9.58 3.14 21.49
CA ALA A 33 -10.25 2.07 22.22
C ALA A 33 -9.89 0.70 21.65
N LEU A 34 -9.60 -0.27 22.51
CA LEU A 34 -9.42 -1.67 22.10
C LEU A 34 -10.75 -2.22 21.55
N VAL A 35 -10.72 -2.74 20.33
CA VAL A 35 -11.87 -3.36 19.66
C VAL A 35 -11.81 -4.88 19.74
N ASN A 36 -10.64 -5.46 19.51
CA ASN A 36 -10.45 -6.91 19.47
C ASN A 36 -9.03 -7.28 19.89
N SER A 37 -8.85 -8.47 20.45
CA SER A 37 -7.54 -9.06 20.70
C SER A 37 -7.58 -10.57 20.50
N TYR A 38 -6.52 -11.13 19.92
CA TYR A 38 -6.39 -12.57 19.71
C TYR A 38 -4.94 -13.01 19.80
N THR A 39 -4.74 -14.30 20.02
CA THR A 39 -3.40 -14.91 20.07
C THR A 39 -3.24 -15.85 18.89
N LYS A 40 -2.09 -15.75 18.21
CA LYS A 40 -1.69 -16.67 17.14
C LYS A 40 -0.19 -16.89 17.22
N ASP A 41 0.25 -18.15 17.19
CA ASP A 41 1.67 -18.53 17.25
C ASP A 41 2.41 -17.89 18.45
N ASP A 42 1.82 -17.99 19.65
CA ASP A 42 2.30 -17.41 20.92
C ASP A 42 2.52 -15.88 20.90
N LYS A 43 1.92 -15.19 19.92
CA LYS A 43 1.93 -13.73 19.81
C LYS A 43 0.54 -13.16 20.03
N GLU A 44 0.48 -12.10 20.83
CA GLU A 44 -0.74 -11.33 21.06
C GLU A 44 -0.89 -10.24 20.01
N PHE A 45 -2.08 -10.16 19.43
CA PHE A 45 -2.48 -9.14 18.48
C PHE A 45 -3.69 -8.40 19.02
N ALA A 46 -3.76 -7.10 18.75
CA ALA A 46 -4.85 -6.25 19.18
C ALA A 46 -5.20 -5.23 18.10
N THR A 47 -6.50 -4.99 17.93
CA THR A 47 -7.06 -3.96 17.03
C THR A 47 -7.61 -2.83 17.86
N TYR A 48 -7.21 -1.60 17.54
CA TYR A 48 -7.67 -0.37 18.21
C TYR A 48 -8.43 0.50 17.22
N PHE A 49 -9.43 1.23 17.71
CA PHE A 49 -10.22 2.18 16.95
C PHE A 49 -10.20 3.55 17.62
N ALA A 50 -9.97 4.58 16.82
CA ALA A 50 -9.99 5.96 17.28
C ALA A 50 -10.66 6.85 16.22
N VAL A 51 -11.44 7.82 16.69
CA VAL A 51 -11.99 8.88 15.84
C VAL A 51 -10.98 10.02 15.82
N LEU A 52 -10.36 10.27 14.66
CA LEU A 52 -9.21 11.20 14.54
C LEU A 52 -9.54 12.65 14.94
N SER A 53 -10.80 13.08 14.75
CA SER A 53 -11.25 14.42 15.16
C SER A 53 -11.39 14.58 16.67
N GLU A 54 -11.43 13.48 17.41
CA GLU A 54 -11.69 13.45 18.86
C GLU A 54 -10.44 13.02 19.66
N ASP A 55 -9.46 12.37 19.00
CA ASP A 55 -8.23 11.89 19.62
C ASP A 55 -6.99 12.47 18.91
N ALA A 56 -6.43 13.52 19.50
CA ALA A 56 -5.22 14.17 19.00
C ALA A 56 -3.99 13.25 19.00
N ALA A 57 -3.92 12.29 19.92
CA ALA A 57 -2.83 11.31 19.96
C ALA A 57 -2.96 10.32 18.79
N ALA A 58 -4.18 9.88 18.47
CA ALA A 58 -4.46 9.06 17.28
C ALA A 58 -4.16 9.80 15.97
N ALA A 59 -4.53 11.08 15.87
CA ALA A 59 -4.20 11.91 14.72
C ALA A 59 -2.67 12.03 14.53
N ALA A 60 -1.93 12.31 15.60
CA ALA A 60 -0.47 12.38 15.56
C ALA A 60 0.20 11.03 15.25
N TYR A 61 -0.36 9.93 15.76
CA TYR A 61 0.11 8.58 15.49
C TYR A 61 -0.07 8.22 14.00
N LEU A 62 -1.26 8.49 13.45
CA LEU A 62 -1.52 8.29 12.02
C LEU A 62 -0.59 9.15 11.16
N ASP A 63 -0.32 10.40 11.53
CA ASP A 63 0.55 11.28 10.75
C ASP A 63 1.98 10.71 10.59
N ARG A 64 2.48 10.03 11.63
CA ARG A 64 3.78 9.34 11.60
C ARG A 64 3.73 8.05 10.78
N MET A 65 2.66 7.26 10.91
CA MET A 65 2.52 5.95 10.27
C MET A 65 2.16 6.02 8.79
N GLN A 66 1.25 6.92 8.39
CA GLN A 66 0.74 7.00 7.01
C GLN A 66 1.87 7.15 5.98
N LYS A 67 2.94 7.86 6.35
CA LYS A 67 4.10 8.10 5.50
C LYS A 67 4.90 6.81 5.25
N LEU A 68 4.99 5.91 6.23
CA LEU A 68 5.60 4.59 6.05
C LEU A 68 4.71 3.69 5.19
N SER A 69 3.39 3.71 5.41
CA SER A 69 2.44 2.91 4.63
C SER A 69 2.38 3.33 3.16
N LEU A 70 2.47 4.63 2.86
CA LEU A 70 2.55 5.16 1.50
C LEU A 70 3.76 4.57 0.77
N TRP A 71 4.92 4.49 1.41
CA TRP A 71 6.11 3.88 0.80
C TRP A 71 5.87 2.42 0.37
N PHE A 72 5.23 1.59 1.19
CA PHE A 72 5.00 0.19 0.81
C PHE A 72 3.98 0.02 -0.32
N ILE A 73 2.89 0.79 -0.29
CA ILE A 73 1.82 0.70 -1.30
C ILE A 73 2.26 1.33 -2.62
N GLU A 74 2.88 2.50 -2.56
CA GLU A 74 3.29 3.26 -3.75
C GLU A 74 4.50 2.62 -4.44
N VAL A 75 5.45 2.05 -3.70
CA VAL A 75 6.62 1.36 -4.32
C VAL A 75 6.18 0.17 -5.16
N HIS A 76 5.23 -0.64 -4.67
CA HIS A 76 4.73 -1.79 -5.44
C HIS A 76 4.03 -1.33 -6.73
N ARG A 77 3.21 -0.28 -6.65
CA ARG A 77 2.55 0.31 -7.82
C ARG A 77 3.54 0.91 -8.81
N CYS A 78 4.54 1.65 -8.33
CA CYS A 78 5.62 2.19 -9.16
C CYS A 78 6.41 1.08 -9.86
N TYR A 79 6.71 -0.02 -9.15
CA TYR A 79 7.35 -1.19 -9.74
C TYR A 79 6.50 -1.81 -10.87
N GLU A 80 5.20 -2.03 -10.65
CA GLU A 80 4.30 -2.55 -11.68
C GLU A 80 4.21 -1.62 -12.90
N ILE A 81 4.13 -0.31 -12.69
CA ILE A 81 4.11 0.70 -13.77
C ILE A 81 5.40 0.66 -14.58
N LEU A 82 6.56 0.65 -13.91
CA LEU A 82 7.86 0.57 -14.57
C LEU A 82 8.02 -0.77 -15.31
N LYS A 83 7.56 -1.88 -14.72
CA LYS A 83 7.58 -3.19 -15.35
C LYS A 83 6.71 -3.21 -16.61
N LEU A 84 5.49 -2.67 -16.54
CA LEU A 84 4.60 -2.54 -17.70
C LEU A 84 5.24 -1.73 -18.84
N ARG A 85 6.07 -0.74 -18.52
CA ARG A 85 6.81 0.04 -19.52
C ARG A 85 7.84 -0.79 -20.30
N PHE A 86 8.44 -1.79 -19.67
CA PHE A 86 9.44 -2.66 -20.31
C PHE A 86 8.86 -3.94 -20.91
N VAL A 87 7.67 -4.35 -20.48
CA VAL A 87 6.95 -5.49 -21.06
C VAL A 87 6.53 -5.16 -22.49
N ASP A 88 6.93 -6.02 -23.43
CA ASP A 88 6.45 -5.95 -24.80
C ASP A 88 4.99 -6.42 -24.87
N ARG A 89 4.07 -5.48 -25.13
CA ARG A 89 2.63 -5.77 -25.23
C ARG A 89 2.27 -6.58 -26.49
N THR A 90 3.16 -6.60 -27.48
CA THR A 90 2.96 -7.41 -28.70
C THR A 90 3.38 -8.87 -28.48
N ASN A 91 4.18 -9.13 -27.44
CA ASN A 91 4.56 -10.45 -26.98
C ASN A 91 3.51 -11.02 -26.02
N GLU A 92 2.52 -11.72 -26.58
CA GLU A 92 1.41 -12.34 -25.83
C GLU A 92 1.84 -13.17 -24.60
N PRO A 93 2.83 -14.09 -24.68
CA PRO A 93 3.34 -14.80 -23.51
C PRO A 93 3.82 -13.89 -22.37
N GLU A 94 4.59 -12.86 -22.70
CA GLU A 94 5.20 -11.94 -21.73
C GLU A 94 4.15 -11.04 -21.09
N TYR A 95 3.28 -10.44 -21.90
CA TYR A 95 2.20 -9.59 -21.43
C TYR A 95 1.18 -10.38 -20.59
N LYS A 96 0.88 -11.63 -20.99
CA LYS A 96 0.05 -12.53 -20.17
C LYS A 96 0.69 -12.84 -18.82
N ALA A 97 2.00 -13.06 -18.77
CA ALA A 97 2.70 -13.33 -17.52
C ALA A 97 2.61 -12.12 -16.56
N PHE A 98 2.85 -10.91 -17.07
CA PHE A 98 2.67 -9.66 -16.33
C PHE A 98 1.24 -9.52 -15.79
N ARG A 99 0.23 -9.69 -16.67
CA ARG A 99 -1.19 -9.59 -16.27
C ARG A 99 -1.57 -10.58 -15.17
N LEU A 100 -1.06 -11.81 -15.24
CA LEU A 100 -1.34 -12.83 -14.22
C LEU A 100 -0.70 -12.50 -12.88
N GLU A 101 0.50 -11.93 -12.88
CA GLU A 101 1.17 -11.46 -11.66
C GLU A 101 0.35 -10.37 -10.95
N VAL A 102 -0.07 -9.34 -11.68
CA VAL A 102 -0.91 -8.26 -11.15
C VAL A 102 -2.25 -8.80 -10.64
N LYS A 103 -2.89 -9.70 -11.39
CA LYS A 103 -4.17 -10.32 -10.97
C LYS A 103 -4.03 -11.19 -9.71
N ARG A 104 -2.91 -11.88 -9.51
CA ARG A 104 -2.65 -12.63 -8.26
C ARG A 104 -2.54 -11.69 -7.06
N ARG A 105 -1.88 -10.54 -7.21
CA ARG A 105 -1.85 -9.53 -6.15
C ARG A 105 -3.24 -8.98 -5.87
N LEU A 106 -4.00 -8.60 -6.91
CA LEU A 106 -5.37 -8.11 -6.75
C LEU A 106 -6.26 -9.14 -6.06
N HIS A 107 -6.09 -10.43 -6.38
CA HIS A 107 -6.79 -11.50 -5.68
C HIS A 107 -6.42 -11.55 -4.19
N SER A 108 -5.15 -11.43 -3.83
CA SER A 108 -4.72 -11.41 -2.43
C SER A 108 -5.30 -10.20 -1.68
N LEU A 109 -5.30 -9.03 -2.31
CA LEU A 109 -5.81 -7.79 -1.73
C LEU A 109 -7.32 -7.80 -1.50
N HIS A 110 -8.08 -8.41 -2.41
CA HIS A 110 -9.55 -8.48 -2.36
C HIS A 110 -10.07 -9.86 -1.95
N MET A 111 -9.27 -10.65 -1.23
CA MET A 111 -9.60 -12.04 -0.89
C MET A 111 -10.94 -12.16 -0.16
N GLU A 112 -11.21 -11.30 0.83
CA GLU A 112 -12.46 -11.31 1.58
C GLU A 112 -13.69 -11.03 0.69
N ASP A 113 -13.59 -9.99 -0.15
CA ASP A 113 -14.66 -9.65 -1.11
C ASP A 113 -14.89 -10.78 -2.12
N LEU A 114 -13.81 -11.38 -2.61
CA LEU A 114 -13.86 -12.48 -3.58
C LEU A 114 -14.44 -13.75 -2.95
N ASP A 115 -14.10 -14.06 -1.70
CA ASP A 115 -14.63 -15.24 -0.99
C ASP A 115 -16.11 -15.05 -0.66
N ALA A 116 -16.54 -13.82 -0.37
CA ALA A 116 -17.96 -13.48 -0.26
C ALA A 116 -18.72 -13.64 -1.59
N MET A 117 -18.04 -13.57 -2.73
CA MET A 117 -18.64 -13.86 -4.04
C MET A 117 -18.78 -15.38 -4.25
N GLY A 118 -20.02 -15.89 -4.14
CA GLY A 118 -20.33 -17.32 -4.32
C GLY A 118 -20.17 -17.92 -5.73
N SER A 119 -19.65 -17.19 -6.73
CA SER A 119 -19.44 -17.69 -8.09
C SER A 119 -18.05 -17.35 -8.62
N ALA A 120 -17.38 -18.35 -9.20
CA ALA A 120 -16.05 -18.19 -9.79
C ALA A 120 -16.05 -17.23 -10.98
N ASP A 121 -17.14 -17.16 -11.75
CA ASP A 121 -17.24 -16.26 -12.90
C ASP A 121 -17.38 -14.80 -12.45
N ARG A 122 -18.09 -14.55 -11.34
CA ARG A 122 -18.16 -13.22 -10.73
C ARG A 122 -16.80 -12.75 -10.21
N ARG A 123 -16.05 -13.65 -9.54
CA ARG A 123 -14.67 -13.36 -9.09
C ARG A 123 -13.76 -13.00 -10.27
N LYS A 124 -13.81 -13.77 -11.36
CA LYS A 124 -13.05 -13.49 -12.58
C LYS A 124 -13.43 -12.16 -13.21
N GLY A 125 -14.73 -11.83 -13.27
CA GLY A 125 -15.23 -10.57 -13.80
C GLY A 125 -14.76 -9.36 -12.99
N LEU A 126 -14.80 -9.45 -11.66
CA LEU A 126 -14.28 -8.39 -10.78
C LEU A 126 -12.78 -8.18 -10.99
N LEU A 127 -11.99 -9.26 -10.97
CA LEU A 127 -10.54 -9.18 -11.21
C LEU A 127 -10.17 -8.64 -12.59
N ALA A 128 -10.98 -8.93 -13.62
CA ALA A 128 -10.80 -8.34 -14.95
C ALA A 128 -11.05 -6.83 -14.91
N THR A 129 -12.18 -6.40 -14.33
CA THR A 129 -12.54 -4.99 -14.20
C THR A 129 -11.50 -4.19 -13.42
N LEU A 130 -11.04 -4.74 -12.28
CA LEU A 130 -10.00 -4.11 -11.45
C LEU A 130 -8.67 -4.01 -12.19
N TYR A 131 -8.29 -5.04 -12.95
CA TYR A 131 -7.08 -5.01 -13.76
C TYR A 131 -7.16 -3.95 -14.86
N GLU A 132 -8.27 -3.87 -15.60
CA GLU A 132 -8.45 -2.89 -16.68
C GLU A 132 -8.40 -1.46 -16.16
N ALA A 133 -9.07 -1.18 -15.03
CA ALA A 133 -9.01 0.13 -14.39
C ALA A 133 -7.58 0.49 -13.94
N LEU A 134 -6.85 -0.48 -13.41
CA LEU A 134 -5.48 -0.32 -12.93
C LEU A 134 -4.49 -0.10 -14.09
N GLU A 135 -4.63 -0.85 -15.17
CA GLU A 135 -3.80 -0.69 -16.38
C GLU A 135 -4.01 0.67 -17.04
N ALA A 136 -5.27 1.13 -17.14
CA ALA A 136 -5.59 2.46 -17.65
C ALA A 136 -4.96 3.58 -16.79
N ASP A 137 -4.89 3.37 -15.47
CA ASP A 137 -4.19 4.26 -14.56
C ASP A 137 -2.66 4.21 -14.75
N TYR A 138 -2.09 3.02 -14.99
CA TYR A 138 -0.65 2.88 -15.27
C TYR A 138 -0.26 3.65 -16.53
N ASP A 139 -1.07 3.55 -17.59
CA ASP A 139 -0.87 4.32 -18.82
C ASP A 139 -0.99 5.83 -18.58
N ARG A 140 -1.95 6.26 -17.74
CA ARG A 140 -2.07 7.67 -17.35
C ARG A 140 -0.82 8.17 -16.63
N VAL A 141 -0.25 7.39 -15.71
CA VAL A 141 0.96 7.76 -14.97
C VAL A 141 2.16 7.80 -15.90
N LEU A 142 2.36 6.78 -16.74
CA LEU A 142 3.42 6.78 -17.75
C LEU A 142 3.31 7.98 -18.69
N GLY A 143 2.09 8.36 -19.09
CA GLY A 143 1.85 9.51 -19.95
C GLY A 143 2.20 10.84 -19.30
N ARG A 144 1.80 11.03 -18.04
CA ARG A 144 2.18 12.22 -17.25
C ARG A 144 3.69 12.35 -17.06
N CYS A 145 4.39 11.23 -16.94
CA CYS A 145 5.85 11.21 -16.80
C CYS A 145 6.58 11.29 -18.14
N GLY A 146 5.88 11.33 -19.28
CA GLY A 146 6.50 11.31 -20.61
C GLY A 146 7.18 9.98 -20.95
N LEU A 147 6.82 8.91 -20.25
CA LEU A 147 7.41 7.58 -20.36
C LEU A 147 6.58 6.62 -21.20
N LEU A 148 5.36 6.97 -21.64
CA LEU A 148 4.63 6.15 -22.62
C LEU A 148 5.51 5.97 -23.87
N ALA A 149 5.65 4.73 -24.32
CA ALA A 149 6.37 4.44 -25.56
C ALA A 149 5.74 5.30 -26.68
N ARG A 150 6.53 6.23 -27.24
CA ARG A 150 6.12 6.95 -28.44
C ARG A 150 6.18 5.93 -29.58
N PRO A 151 5.10 5.74 -30.36
CA PRO A 151 5.24 5.06 -31.63
C PRO A 151 6.24 5.85 -32.47
N GLU A 152 7.29 5.17 -32.96
CA GLU A 152 8.18 5.69 -34.00
C GLU A 152 7.44 5.81 -35.34
#